data_AF-A0A1Q3ELY5-F1
#
_entry.id   AF-A0A1Q3ELY5-F1
#
_cell.length_a   1.000
_cell.length_b   1.000
_cell.length_c   1.000
_cell.angle_alpha   90.00
_cell.angle_beta   90.00
_cell.angle_gamma   90.00
#
_symmetry.space_group_name_H-M   'P 1'
#
loop_
_entity.id
_entity.type
_entity.pdbx_description
1 polymer ?
#
loop_
_entity_poly.entity_id
_entity_poly.type
_entity_poly.pdbx_seq_one_letter_code
_entity_poly.pdbx_strand_id
1 'polypeptide(L)'
;MYFGYVLTLSEGWQLQLGNVIFRAHEIIGRGTVVVGAKVVASPLPNFVGKRVVVKWSWVATTRKEEGYIVKKAAEHADANRPRMRHHLPNIYHYQEFPKQTPQCQKFLLANFKDGYEEHVLRIVVQEELHPITDLTDATELAGAFKQIFELGAGYRWLYERPKIMHRDVSISNLMFHRIDGKLYGVLNDFDLATFHDGSVPSISKQRTGTTPFMARDLLEHPPPRHFYRHDLESFLYVLAFLTCDTSAPGSTLGTWIDLGMVALQDAKSNVLTIKGFPPQKPAFEGFDFWITLLCQLFTDGLSKRTRQEKPLLQPA
;
A
#
# COMPACT_ATOMS: atom_id res chain seq x y z
N MET A 1 -1.95 -14.11 -22.70
CA MET A 1 -1.36 -13.03 -23.52
C MET A 1 -2.43 -11.95 -23.67
N TYR A 2 -2.22 -10.75 -23.13
CA TYR A 2 -3.22 -9.65 -23.19
C TYR A 2 -2.91 -8.61 -24.28
N PHE A 3 -1.67 -8.61 -24.77
CA PHE A 3 -1.17 -7.60 -25.70
C PHE A 3 -2.04 -7.49 -26.96
N GLY A 4 -2.43 -6.27 -27.31
CA GLY A 4 -3.24 -5.94 -28.47
C GLY A 4 -4.75 -6.07 -28.28
N TYR A 5 -5.22 -6.68 -27.19
CA TYR A 5 -6.66 -6.83 -26.91
C TYR A 5 -7.32 -5.49 -26.58
N VAL A 6 -8.52 -5.24 -27.10
CA VAL A 6 -9.31 -4.04 -26.77
C VAL A 6 -10.34 -4.38 -25.70
N LEU A 7 -10.09 -3.89 -24.49
CA LEU A 7 -10.97 -4.04 -23.33
C LEU A 7 -12.03 -2.93 -23.32
N THR A 8 -13.31 -3.32 -23.29
CA THR A 8 -14.46 -2.41 -23.18
C THR A 8 -14.94 -2.36 -21.74
N LEU A 9 -15.02 -1.15 -21.17
CA LEU A 9 -15.55 -0.90 -19.83
C LEU A 9 -16.87 -0.12 -19.93
N SER A 10 -17.51 0.14 -18.78
CA SER A 10 -18.71 0.99 -18.75
C SER A 10 -18.43 2.42 -19.23
N GLU A 11 -19.49 3.20 -19.48
CA GLU A 11 -19.39 4.61 -19.88
C GLU A 11 -18.61 4.86 -21.19
N GLY A 12 -18.50 3.86 -22.06
CA GLY A 12 -17.91 4.00 -23.40
C GLY A 12 -16.38 3.95 -23.44
N TRP A 13 -15.72 3.57 -22.34
CA TRP A 13 -14.27 3.37 -22.32
C TRP A 13 -13.83 2.16 -23.15
N GLN A 14 -12.84 2.35 -24.02
CA GLN A 14 -12.16 1.28 -24.75
C GLN A 14 -10.64 1.44 -24.64
N LEU A 15 -9.96 0.38 -24.21
CA LEU A 15 -8.54 0.39 -23.87
C LEU A 15 -7.80 -0.71 -24.63
N GLN A 16 -6.79 -0.36 -25.42
CA GLN A 16 -5.91 -1.33 -26.04
C GLN A 16 -4.81 -1.74 -25.05
N LEU A 17 -4.83 -3.00 -24.62
CA LEU A 17 -3.91 -3.55 -23.63
C LEU A 17 -2.52 -3.78 -24.21
N GLY A 18 -1.49 -3.41 -23.46
CA GLY A 18 -0.08 -3.59 -23.78
C GLY A 18 0.57 -4.69 -22.93
N ASN A 19 1.79 -4.40 -22.46
CA ASN A 19 2.56 -5.33 -21.64
C ASN A 19 2.01 -5.41 -20.21
N VAL A 20 2.13 -6.60 -19.61
CA VAL A 20 1.88 -6.77 -18.17
C VAL A 20 2.99 -6.04 -17.42
N ILE A 21 2.59 -5.12 -16.55
CA ILE A 21 3.50 -4.36 -15.68
C ILE A 21 3.74 -5.15 -14.40
N PHE A 22 2.70 -5.77 -13.84
CA PHE A 22 2.78 -6.50 -12.58
C PHE A 22 1.75 -7.62 -12.47
N ARG A 23 2.11 -8.70 -11.74
CA ARG A 23 1.24 -9.82 -11.38
C ARG A 23 1.54 -10.29 -9.96
N ALA A 24 0.55 -10.19 -9.07
CA ALA A 24 0.67 -10.74 -7.72
C ALA A 24 0.25 -12.21 -7.68
N HIS A 25 1.04 -13.05 -6.99
CA HIS A 25 0.71 -14.45 -6.70
C HIS A 25 0.46 -14.71 -5.20
N GLU A 26 0.58 -13.68 -4.36
CA GLU A 26 0.79 -13.83 -2.91
C GLU A 26 -0.49 -14.00 -2.08
N ILE A 27 -1.65 -13.62 -2.63
CA ILE A 27 -2.94 -13.71 -1.90
C ILE A 27 -3.86 -14.67 -2.63
N ILE A 28 -4.29 -15.72 -1.91
CA ILE A 28 -5.22 -16.74 -2.41
C ILE A 28 -6.48 -16.03 -2.93
N GLY A 29 -6.75 -16.20 -4.22
CA GLY A 29 -7.96 -15.66 -4.86
C GLY A 29 -7.90 -14.19 -5.28
N ARG A 30 -6.89 -13.38 -4.90
CA ARG A 30 -6.83 -11.94 -5.29
C ARG A 30 -6.43 -11.74 -6.76
N GLY A 31 -5.46 -12.51 -7.24
CA GLY A 31 -5.06 -12.55 -8.66
C GLY A 31 -4.86 -11.18 -9.31
N THR A 32 -4.21 -10.22 -8.62
CA THR A 32 -4.02 -8.85 -9.12
C THR A 32 -3.14 -8.85 -10.36
N VAL A 33 -3.59 -8.16 -11.41
CA VAL A 33 -2.81 -7.91 -12.61
C VAL A 33 -2.87 -6.42 -12.95
N VAL A 34 -1.72 -5.87 -13.31
CA VAL A 34 -1.58 -4.48 -13.75
C VAL A 34 -1.01 -4.48 -15.16
N VAL A 35 -1.65 -3.77 -16.07
CA VAL A 35 -1.33 -3.74 -17.51
C VAL A 35 -1.30 -2.31 -18.00
N GLY A 36 -0.25 -1.94 -18.73
CA GLY A 36 -0.22 -0.65 -19.43
C GLY A 36 -1.18 -0.69 -20.62
N ALA A 37 -1.92 0.39 -20.86
CA ALA A 37 -2.88 0.45 -21.95
C ALA A 37 -2.87 1.81 -22.65
N LYS A 38 -3.35 1.82 -23.89
CA LYS A 38 -3.59 3.04 -24.67
C LYS A 38 -5.10 3.25 -24.80
N VAL A 39 -5.56 4.47 -24.52
CA VAL A 39 -6.97 4.83 -24.64
C VAL A 39 -7.37 4.90 -26.11
N VAL A 40 -8.38 4.13 -26.49
CA VAL A 40 -8.96 4.12 -27.85
C VAL A 40 -10.25 4.93 -27.90
N ALA A 41 -11.09 4.81 -26.86
CA ALA A 41 -12.28 5.63 -26.66
C ALA A 41 -12.43 5.99 -25.17
N SER A 42 -12.92 7.19 -24.89
CA SER A 42 -13.18 7.67 -23.53
C SER A 42 -14.26 8.75 -23.54
N PRO A 43 -15.11 8.83 -22.49
CA PRO A 43 -16.02 9.95 -22.29
C PRO A 43 -15.29 11.25 -21.92
N LEU A 44 -14.01 11.19 -21.54
CA LEU A 44 -13.23 12.37 -21.19
C LEU A 44 -12.70 13.08 -22.46
N PRO A 45 -12.80 14.42 -22.56
CA PRO A 45 -12.32 15.15 -23.72
C PRO A 45 -10.79 15.06 -23.85
N ASN A 46 -10.30 14.98 -25.10
CA ASN A 46 -8.87 14.92 -25.42
C ASN A 46 -8.10 13.79 -24.70
N PHE A 47 -8.76 12.66 -24.46
CA PHE A 47 -8.19 11.53 -23.72
C PHE A 47 -7.76 10.36 -24.61
N VAL A 48 -8.28 10.29 -25.84
CA VAL A 48 -7.88 9.30 -26.84
C VAL A 48 -6.39 9.40 -27.13
N GLY A 49 -5.73 8.25 -27.19
CA GLY A 49 -4.29 8.13 -27.45
C GLY A 49 -3.40 8.24 -26.21
N LYS A 50 -3.93 8.67 -25.05
CA LYS A 50 -3.17 8.72 -23.79
C LYS A 50 -2.80 7.32 -23.29
N ARG A 51 -1.67 7.23 -22.59
CA ARG A 51 -1.28 6.03 -21.84
C ARG A 51 -1.92 6.05 -20.46
N VAL A 52 -2.38 4.88 -20.03
CA VAL A 52 -2.98 4.65 -18.72
C VAL A 52 -2.51 3.30 -18.19
N VAL A 53 -2.71 3.09 -16.90
CA VAL A 53 -2.53 1.80 -16.26
C VAL A 53 -3.90 1.23 -15.91
N VAL A 54 -4.13 -0.03 -16.27
CA VAL A 54 -5.33 -0.77 -15.92
C VAL A 54 -4.95 -1.82 -14.89
N LYS A 55 -5.55 -1.73 -13.72
CA LYS A 55 -5.43 -2.70 -12.65
C LYS A 55 -6.73 -3.47 -12.52
N TRP A 56 -6.65 -4.78 -12.41
CA TRP A 56 -7.80 -5.57 -12.00
C TRP A 56 -7.42 -6.59 -10.94
N SER A 57 -8.33 -6.78 -10.00
CA SER A 57 -8.14 -7.64 -8.83
C SER A 57 -9.46 -8.24 -8.41
N TRP A 58 -9.41 -9.44 -7.86
CA TRP A 58 -10.51 -10.08 -7.16
C TRP A 58 -10.42 -9.69 -5.70
N VAL A 59 -11.38 -8.94 -5.19
CA VAL A 59 -11.33 -8.35 -3.86
C VAL A 59 -12.55 -8.76 -3.06
N ALA A 60 -12.38 -9.01 -1.77
CA ALA A 60 -13.50 -9.35 -0.89
C ALA A 60 -14.60 -8.27 -0.98
N THR A 61 -15.86 -8.69 -1.10
CA THR A 61 -17.04 -7.80 -1.23
C THR A 61 -17.20 -6.87 -0.03
N THR A 62 -16.67 -7.27 1.13
CA THR A 62 -16.65 -6.49 2.37
C THR A 62 -15.70 -5.29 2.32
N ARG A 63 -14.78 -5.22 1.36
CA ARG A 63 -13.87 -4.09 1.19
C ARG A 63 -14.50 -2.99 0.37
N LYS A 64 -14.19 -1.75 0.74
CA LYS A 64 -14.52 -0.58 -0.09
C LYS A 64 -13.67 -0.59 -1.36
N GLU A 65 -14.21 -0.07 -2.45
CA GLU A 65 -13.52 0.03 -3.73
C GLU A 65 -12.35 1.02 -3.62
N GLU A 66 -11.16 0.65 -4.09
CA GLU A 66 -9.99 1.56 -4.17
C GLU A 66 -10.36 2.87 -4.86
N GLY A 67 -11.04 2.79 -6.00
CA GLY A 67 -11.51 3.94 -6.76
C GLY A 67 -12.35 4.92 -5.93
N TYR A 68 -13.23 4.39 -5.09
CA TYR A 68 -14.05 5.20 -4.19
C TYR A 68 -13.22 5.87 -3.09
N ILE A 69 -12.29 5.15 -2.46
CA ILE A 69 -11.43 5.69 -1.38
C ILE A 69 -10.56 6.83 -1.91
N VAL A 70 -9.89 6.63 -3.04
CA VAL A 70 -9.02 7.64 -3.65
C VAL A 70 -9.84 8.83 -4.12
N LYS A 71 -11.03 8.61 -4.71
CA LYS A 71 -11.93 9.70 -5.09
C LYS A 71 -12.33 10.56 -3.88
N LYS A 72 -12.64 9.95 -2.73
CA LYS A 72 -12.94 10.68 -1.49
C LYS A 72 -11.74 11.49 -0.98
N ALA A 73 -10.54 10.93 -1.06
CA ALA A 73 -9.33 11.68 -0.75
C ALA A 73 -9.13 12.86 -1.70
N ALA A 74 -9.32 12.67 -3.00
CA ALA A 74 -9.22 13.71 -4.02
C ALA A 74 -10.25 14.83 -3.82
N GLU A 75 -11.53 14.50 -3.58
CA GLU A 75 -12.59 15.48 -3.27
C GLU A 75 -12.22 16.33 -2.04
N HIS A 76 -11.70 15.70 -0.98
CA HIS A 76 -11.24 16.41 0.21
C HIS A 76 -10.03 17.32 -0.10
N ALA A 77 -9.11 16.85 -0.93
CA ALA A 77 -7.97 17.65 -1.41
C ALA A 77 -8.46 18.88 -2.18
N ASP A 78 -9.34 18.71 -3.16
CA ASP A 78 -9.83 19.80 -4.00
C ASP A 78 -10.56 20.88 -3.17
N ALA A 79 -11.35 20.47 -2.17
CA ALA A 79 -12.08 21.40 -1.32
C ALA A 79 -11.20 22.16 -0.31
N ASN A 80 -10.14 21.54 0.21
CA ASN A 80 -9.43 22.06 1.40
C ASN A 80 -7.94 22.34 1.18
N ARG A 81 -7.30 21.62 0.24
CA ARG A 81 -5.86 21.70 -0.01
C ARG A 81 -5.50 21.14 -1.41
N PRO A 82 -5.76 21.88 -2.51
CA PRO A 82 -5.63 21.35 -3.88
C PRO A 82 -4.25 20.76 -4.23
N ARG A 83 -3.17 21.28 -3.62
CA ARG A 83 -1.80 20.74 -3.81
C ARG A 83 -1.67 19.26 -3.43
N MET A 84 -2.55 18.74 -2.59
CA MET A 84 -2.59 17.32 -2.22
C MET A 84 -2.91 16.41 -3.39
N ARG A 85 -3.54 16.93 -4.45
CA ARG A 85 -3.92 16.15 -5.62
C ARG A 85 -2.72 15.52 -6.33
N HIS A 86 -1.55 16.15 -6.24
CA HIS A 86 -0.31 15.65 -6.82
C HIS A 86 0.30 14.49 -6.04
N HIS A 87 -0.15 14.23 -4.80
CA HIS A 87 0.36 13.15 -3.94
C HIS A 87 -0.60 11.95 -3.88
N LEU A 88 -1.66 11.96 -4.69
CA LEU A 88 -2.64 10.89 -4.82
C LEU A 88 -2.66 10.37 -6.27
N PRO A 89 -2.91 9.07 -6.49
CA PRO A 89 -3.05 8.55 -7.84
C PRO A 89 -4.29 9.16 -8.50
N ASN A 90 -4.16 9.50 -9.77
CA ASN A 90 -5.27 9.97 -10.59
C ASN A 90 -6.05 8.79 -11.16
N ILE A 91 -7.20 8.50 -10.57
CA ILE A 91 -8.13 7.48 -11.06
C ILE A 91 -9.10 8.12 -12.05
N TYR A 92 -9.07 7.63 -13.29
CA TYR A 92 -9.94 8.09 -14.37
C TYR A 92 -11.26 7.33 -14.42
N HIS A 93 -11.23 6.05 -14.07
CA HIS A 93 -12.41 5.19 -14.05
C HIS A 93 -12.19 4.05 -13.06
N TYR A 94 -13.26 3.61 -12.41
CA TYR A 94 -13.27 2.38 -11.64
C TYR A 94 -14.64 1.73 -11.77
N GLN A 95 -14.67 0.40 -11.76
CA GLN A 95 -15.91 -0.34 -11.81
C GLN A 95 -15.76 -1.69 -11.11
N GLU A 96 -16.86 -2.12 -10.51
CA GLU A 96 -17.01 -3.45 -9.94
C GLU A 96 -17.81 -4.35 -10.89
N PHE A 97 -17.40 -5.60 -11.01
CA PHE A 97 -18.11 -6.64 -11.72
C PHE A 97 -18.64 -7.67 -10.72
N PRO A 98 -19.96 -7.64 -10.43
CA PRO A 98 -20.67 -8.90 -10.21
C PRO A 98 -22.13 -8.84 -10.70
N LYS A 99 -22.57 -9.81 -11.51
CA LYS A 99 -24.02 -10.02 -11.71
C LYS A 99 -24.58 -11.15 -10.85
N GLN A 100 -23.77 -12.18 -10.56
CA GLN A 100 -24.13 -13.34 -9.75
C GLN A 100 -22.84 -13.92 -9.15
N THR A 101 -22.89 -14.38 -7.89
CA THR A 101 -21.81 -15.15 -7.26
C THR A 101 -21.54 -16.42 -8.06
N PRO A 102 -20.30 -16.65 -8.54
CA PRO A 102 -19.95 -17.87 -9.25
C PRO A 102 -20.22 -19.13 -8.41
N GLN A 103 -20.62 -20.23 -9.04
CA GLN A 103 -20.99 -21.47 -8.33
C GLN A 103 -19.85 -22.04 -7.48
N CYS A 104 -18.60 -21.87 -7.91
CA CYS A 104 -17.43 -22.25 -7.12
C CYS A 104 -17.34 -21.46 -5.79
N GLN A 105 -17.59 -20.15 -5.81
CA GLN A 105 -17.58 -19.35 -4.58
C GLN A 105 -18.75 -19.72 -3.67
N LYS A 106 -19.93 -20.04 -4.23
CA LYS A 106 -21.07 -20.57 -3.43
C LYS A 106 -20.70 -21.87 -2.72
N PHE A 107 -20.02 -22.79 -3.42
CA PHE A 107 -19.50 -24.02 -2.83
C PHE A 107 -18.51 -23.72 -1.69
N LEU A 108 -17.55 -22.80 -1.91
CA LEU A 108 -16.57 -22.42 -0.89
C LEU A 108 -17.24 -21.78 0.34
N LEU A 109 -18.18 -20.86 0.15
CA LEU A 109 -18.96 -20.25 1.23
C LEU A 109 -19.73 -21.29 2.06
N ALA A 110 -20.35 -22.27 1.40
CA ALA A 110 -21.12 -23.32 2.06
C ALA A 110 -20.24 -24.25 2.92
N ASN A 111 -19.01 -24.52 2.49
CA ASN A 111 -18.12 -25.48 3.16
C ASN A 111 -17.17 -24.82 4.17
N PHE A 112 -16.71 -23.60 3.92
CA PHE A 112 -15.67 -22.95 4.71
C PHE A 112 -16.17 -21.79 5.58
N LYS A 113 -17.42 -21.34 5.42
CA LYS A 113 -18.06 -20.27 6.23
C LYS A 113 -17.10 -19.10 6.51
N ASP A 114 -16.65 -18.95 7.75
CA ASP A 114 -15.76 -17.88 8.21
C ASP A 114 -14.33 -17.94 7.63
N GLY A 115 -13.93 -19.08 7.07
CA GLY A 115 -12.65 -19.28 6.40
C GLY A 115 -12.61 -18.79 4.94
N TYR A 116 -13.73 -18.33 4.38
CA TYR A 116 -13.79 -17.80 3.01
C TYR A 116 -14.63 -16.52 2.93
N GLU A 117 -14.11 -15.51 2.24
CA GLU A 117 -14.83 -14.27 1.91
C GLU A 117 -15.22 -14.29 0.43
N GLU A 118 -16.43 -13.86 0.10
CA GLU A 118 -16.85 -13.71 -1.29
C GLU A 118 -16.01 -12.62 -1.98
N HIS A 119 -15.52 -12.89 -3.18
CA HIS A 119 -14.69 -11.97 -3.96
C HIS A 119 -15.38 -11.53 -5.24
N VAL A 120 -15.17 -10.27 -5.62
CA VAL A 120 -15.67 -9.64 -6.85
C VAL A 120 -14.53 -9.05 -7.65
N LEU A 121 -14.65 -9.05 -8.98
CA LEU A 121 -13.63 -8.45 -9.85
C LEU A 121 -13.83 -6.94 -9.85
N ARG A 122 -12.78 -6.20 -9.51
CA ARG A 122 -12.73 -4.75 -9.62
C ARG A 122 -11.69 -4.35 -10.66
N ILE A 123 -12.02 -3.36 -11.46
CA ILE A 123 -11.12 -2.77 -12.44
C ILE A 123 -10.95 -1.29 -12.13
N VAL A 124 -9.71 -0.82 -12.10
CA VAL A 124 -9.32 0.58 -11.92
C VAL A 124 -8.48 1.00 -13.13
N VAL A 125 -8.82 2.14 -13.72
CA VAL A 125 -8.05 2.83 -14.76
C VAL A 125 -7.45 4.08 -14.13
N GLN A 126 -6.13 4.17 -14.14
CA GLN A 126 -5.41 5.27 -13.50
C GLN A 126 -4.27 5.78 -14.39
N GLU A 127 -3.66 6.88 -13.95
CA GLU A 127 -2.44 7.41 -14.55
C GLU A 127 -1.27 6.42 -14.45
N GLU A 128 -0.33 6.57 -15.37
CA GLU A 128 0.95 5.86 -15.33
C GLU A 128 1.86 6.56 -14.31
N LEU A 129 2.29 5.80 -13.30
CA LEU A 129 3.21 6.24 -12.26
C LEU A 129 4.53 5.47 -12.36
N HIS A 130 5.60 6.03 -11.81
CA HIS A 130 6.91 5.38 -11.74
C HIS A 130 7.17 4.86 -10.32
N PRO A 131 7.73 3.66 -10.16
CA PRO A 131 8.05 3.13 -8.84
C PRO A 131 9.15 3.96 -8.18
N ILE A 132 9.05 4.20 -6.87
CA ILE A 132 10.03 5.02 -6.14
C ILE A 132 11.47 4.47 -6.25
N THR A 133 11.62 3.18 -6.55
CA THR A 133 12.91 2.51 -6.76
C THR A 133 13.67 3.00 -7.99
N ASP A 134 13.01 3.69 -8.94
CA ASP A 134 13.70 4.29 -10.09
C ASP A 134 14.47 5.58 -9.69
N LEU A 135 14.24 6.12 -8.48
CA LEU A 135 14.98 7.26 -7.95
C LEU A 135 16.33 6.80 -7.39
N THR A 136 17.39 6.98 -8.17
CA THR A 136 18.76 6.64 -7.77
C THR A 136 19.49 7.79 -7.06
N ASP A 137 18.99 9.02 -7.17
CA ASP A 137 19.52 10.18 -6.47
C ASP A 137 18.95 10.28 -5.03
N ALA A 138 19.83 10.49 -4.06
CA ALA A 138 19.46 10.55 -2.64
C ALA A 138 18.50 11.70 -2.32
N THR A 139 18.68 12.85 -2.96
CA THR A 139 17.87 14.05 -2.71
C THR A 139 16.48 13.87 -3.28
N GLU A 140 16.37 13.30 -4.48
CA GLU A 140 15.09 12.97 -5.10
C GLU A 140 14.34 11.91 -4.28
N LEU A 141 15.00 10.82 -3.88
CA LEU A 141 14.41 9.79 -3.04
C LEU A 141 13.94 10.37 -1.70
N ALA A 142 14.79 11.17 -1.03
CA ALA A 142 14.45 11.80 0.24
C ALA A 142 13.25 12.75 0.07
N GLY A 143 13.23 13.53 -1.00
CA GLY A 143 12.14 14.44 -1.35
C GLY A 143 10.83 13.69 -1.56
N ALA A 144 10.82 12.65 -2.39
CA ALA A 144 9.63 11.85 -2.67
C ALA A 144 9.13 11.12 -1.41
N PHE A 145 10.03 10.43 -0.69
CA PHE A 145 9.68 9.73 0.54
C PHE A 145 9.12 10.69 1.59
N LYS A 146 9.77 11.84 1.80
CA LYS A 146 9.30 12.89 2.70
C LYS A 146 7.90 13.35 2.29
N GLN A 147 7.65 13.65 1.02
CA GLN A 147 6.32 14.07 0.58
C GLN A 147 5.24 13.02 0.87
N ILE A 148 5.54 11.73 0.67
CA ILE A 148 4.62 10.63 0.96
C ILE A 148 4.40 10.47 2.47
N PHE A 149 5.43 10.63 3.29
CA PHE A 149 5.36 10.44 4.74
C PHE A 149 4.83 11.67 5.50
N GLU A 150 5.15 12.88 5.03
CA GLU A 150 5.14 14.11 5.82
C GLU A 150 3.75 14.52 6.34
N LEU A 151 3.79 15.11 7.53
CA LEU A 151 2.67 15.51 8.37
C LEU A 151 1.71 16.50 7.69
N GLY A 152 2.18 17.25 6.69
CA GLY A 152 1.39 18.23 5.96
C GLY A 152 0.87 17.77 4.59
N ALA A 153 1.59 16.90 3.88
CA ALA A 153 1.34 16.64 2.47
C ALA A 153 1.27 15.16 2.08
N GLY A 154 1.38 14.25 3.05
CA GLY A 154 1.43 12.82 2.80
C GLY A 154 0.44 12.02 3.65
N TYR A 155 0.93 10.93 4.21
CA TYR A 155 0.12 9.93 4.88
C TYR A 155 -0.59 10.45 6.13
N ARG A 156 0.02 11.34 6.91
CA ARG A 156 -0.67 11.96 8.06
C ARG A 156 -1.89 12.75 7.63
N TRP A 157 -1.82 13.47 6.51
CA TRP A 157 -2.96 14.23 6.01
C TRP A 157 -4.10 13.27 5.66
N LEU A 158 -3.84 12.17 4.96
CA LEU A 158 -4.81 11.11 4.67
C LEU A 158 -5.44 10.57 5.96
N TYR A 159 -4.62 10.32 6.99
CA TYR A 159 -5.09 9.84 8.27
C TYR A 159 -5.93 10.87 9.02
N GLU A 160 -5.50 12.11 9.15
CA GLU A 160 -6.16 13.10 9.99
C GLU A 160 -7.39 13.74 9.34
N ARG A 161 -7.40 13.88 8.02
CA ARG A 161 -8.37 14.70 7.29
C ARG A 161 -9.48 13.87 6.66
N PRO A 162 -9.29 13.12 5.55
CA PRO A 162 -10.31 12.23 5.02
C PRO A 162 -10.51 10.95 5.86
N LYS A 163 -9.78 10.79 6.98
CA LYS A 163 -9.86 9.66 7.89
C LYS A 163 -9.57 8.32 7.22
N ILE A 164 -8.54 8.27 6.37
CA ILE A 164 -8.14 7.06 5.62
C ILE A 164 -6.87 6.46 6.23
N MET A 165 -6.89 5.17 6.52
CA MET A 165 -5.69 4.37 6.80
C MET A 165 -5.35 3.51 5.59
N HIS A 166 -4.07 3.45 5.20
CA HIS A 166 -3.62 2.74 3.99
C HIS A 166 -3.56 1.23 4.19
N ARG A 167 -2.98 0.77 5.30
CA ARG A 167 -2.86 -0.64 5.72
C ARG A 167 -1.96 -1.55 4.88
N ASP A 168 -1.46 -1.09 3.74
CA ASP A 168 -0.52 -1.82 2.87
C ASP A 168 0.65 -0.96 2.40
N VAL A 169 1.30 -0.25 3.32
CA VAL A 169 2.52 0.51 2.97
C VAL A 169 3.64 -0.47 2.61
N SER A 170 4.12 -0.40 1.38
CA SER A 170 5.16 -1.27 0.83
C SER A 170 5.98 -0.54 -0.24
N ILE A 171 7.16 -1.07 -0.59
CA ILE A 171 8.00 -0.45 -1.64
C ILE A 171 7.26 -0.33 -2.97
N SER A 172 6.47 -1.34 -3.35
CA SER A 172 5.70 -1.33 -4.61
C SER A 172 4.57 -0.30 -4.62
N ASN A 173 4.20 0.22 -3.45
CA ASN A 173 3.09 1.16 -3.30
C ASN A 173 3.58 2.60 -3.14
N LEU A 174 4.89 2.80 -2.94
CA LEU A 174 5.51 4.12 -3.03
C LEU A 174 5.92 4.37 -4.49
N MET A 175 5.34 5.42 -5.06
CA MET A 175 5.48 5.78 -6.47
C MET A 175 5.86 7.26 -6.58
N PHE A 176 6.15 7.72 -7.80
CA PHE A 176 6.31 9.13 -8.10
C PHE A 176 5.84 9.46 -9.52
N HIS A 177 5.68 10.75 -9.77
CA HIS A 177 5.59 11.32 -11.11
C HIS A 177 6.27 12.69 -11.13
N ARG A 178 6.35 13.30 -12.33
CA ARG A 178 6.82 14.67 -12.49
C ARG A 178 5.76 15.50 -13.20
N ILE A 179 5.39 16.61 -12.58
CA ILE A 179 4.49 17.61 -13.17
C ILE A 179 5.30 18.89 -13.35
N ASP A 180 5.36 19.38 -14.58
CA ASP A 180 6.14 20.57 -14.97
C ASP A 180 7.61 20.49 -14.49
N GLY A 181 8.21 19.30 -14.62
CA GLY A 181 9.58 19.02 -14.20
C GLY A 181 9.77 18.79 -12.69
N LYS A 182 8.76 19.05 -11.86
CA LYS A 182 8.84 18.89 -10.41
C LYS A 182 8.42 17.50 -9.97
N LEU A 183 9.23 16.89 -9.10
CA LEU A 183 9.00 15.57 -8.51
C LEU A 183 7.90 15.60 -7.44
N TYR A 184 6.97 14.65 -7.54
CA TYR A 184 5.93 14.38 -6.56
C TYR A 184 5.93 12.89 -6.18
N GLY A 185 6.15 12.60 -4.89
CA GLY A 185 5.92 11.28 -4.33
C GLY A 185 4.42 11.01 -4.17
N VAL A 186 4.00 9.79 -4.49
CA VAL A 186 2.61 9.32 -4.48
C VAL A 186 2.51 8.01 -3.73
N LEU A 187 1.55 7.91 -2.81
CA LEU A 187 1.15 6.64 -2.20
C LEU A 187 0.06 6.00 -3.08
N ASN A 188 0.28 4.78 -3.55
CA ASN A 188 -0.59 4.06 -4.48
C ASN A 188 -1.13 2.76 -3.84
N ASP A 189 -2.12 2.13 -4.47
CA ASP A 189 -2.76 0.87 -4.04
C ASP A 189 -3.57 0.95 -2.73
N PHE A 190 -4.77 1.53 -2.83
CA PHE A 190 -5.69 1.68 -1.69
C PHE A 190 -6.65 0.48 -1.52
N ASP A 191 -6.36 -0.69 -2.10
CA ASP A 191 -7.24 -1.88 -2.01
C ASP A 191 -7.45 -2.39 -0.58
N LEU A 192 -6.47 -2.21 0.31
CA LEU A 192 -6.56 -2.59 1.72
C LEU A 192 -6.97 -1.42 2.62
N ALA A 193 -7.13 -0.21 2.05
CA ALA A 193 -7.39 0.99 2.82
C ALA A 193 -8.79 0.99 3.42
N THR A 194 -8.94 1.68 4.55
CA THR A 194 -10.22 1.81 5.25
C THR A 194 -10.41 3.20 5.85
N PHE A 195 -11.66 3.60 5.99
CA PHE A 195 -12.02 4.77 6.80
C PHE A 195 -11.93 4.44 8.29
N HIS A 196 -11.51 5.42 9.10
CA HIS A 196 -11.50 5.34 10.58
C HIS A 196 -12.33 6.46 11.23
N ASP A 197 -13.31 6.95 10.49
CA ASP A 197 -14.31 7.95 10.90
C ASP A 197 -15.39 7.44 11.87
N GLY A 198 -15.17 6.28 12.49
CA GLY A 198 -16.17 5.61 13.33
C GLY A 198 -17.15 4.72 12.54
N SER A 199 -17.02 4.63 11.22
CA SER A 199 -17.70 3.59 10.44
C SER A 199 -17.25 2.18 10.86
N VAL A 200 -18.14 1.20 10.70
CA VAL A 200 -17.82 -0.21 10.96
C VAL A 200 -16.59 -0.59 10.14
N PRO A 201 -15.48 -1.01 10.76
CA PRO A 201 -14.28 -1.34 10.02
C PRO A 201 -14.59 -2.41 8.98
N SER A 202 -14.04 -2.27 7.78
CA SER A 202 -13.93 -3.41 6.86
C SER A 202 -12.93 -4.40 7.49
N ILE A 203 -13.47 -5.37 8.22
CA ILE A 203 -12.72 -6.47 8.81
C ILE A 203 -12.63 -7.56 7.74
N SER A 204 -11.71 -7.38 6.80
CA SER A 204 -11.17 -8.51 6.05
C SER A 204 -10.70 -9.55 7.07
N LYS A 205 -11.28 -10.75 7.03
CA LYS A 205 -10.92 -11.83 7.96
C LYS A 205 -9.52 -12.38 7.67
N GLN A 206 -9.05 -12.16 6.44
CA GLN A 206 -7.70 -12.54 6.03
C GLN A 206 -6.66 -11.50 6.42
N ARG A 207 -5.56 -11.98 7.01
CA ARG A 207 -4.34 -11.20 7.22
C ARG A 207 -3.77 -10.83 5.86
N THR A 208 -3.80 -9.54 5.55
CA THR A 208 -3.44 -9.02 4.23
C THR A 208 -2.41 -7.90 4.38
N GLY A 209 -1.54 -7.78 3.38
CA GLY A 209 -0.46 -6.80 3.33
C GLY A 209 0.87 -7.46 2.95
N THR A 210 1.82 -6.64 2.52
CA THR A 210 3.13 -7.11 2.05
C THR A 210 4.02 -7.50 3.25
N THR A 211 4.23 -8.80 3.47
CA THR A 211 4.72 -9.36 4.75
C THR A 211 6.04 -8.74 5.27
N PRO A 212 7.07 -8.50 4.44
CA PRO A 212 8.32 -7.86 4.89
C PRO A 212 8.11 -6.45 5.47
N PHE A 213 7.11 -5.70 4.98
CA PHE A 213 6.82 -4.34 5.43
C PHE A 213 5.73 -4.26 6.50
N MET A 214 4.99 -5.35 6.75
CA MET A 214 3.96 -5.39 7.78
C MET A 214 4.52 -5.09 9.18
N ALA A 215 3.87 -4.25 9.99
CA ALA A 215 4.31 -4.00 11.36
C ALA A 215 4.45 -5.29 12.18
N ARG A 216 5.43 -5.34 13.09
CA ARG A 216 5.76 -6.53 13.87
C ARG A 216 4.54 -7.11 14.59
N ASP A 217 3.75 -6.27 15.26
CA ASP A 217 2.58 -6.72 16.02
C ASP A 217 1.51 -7.36 15.11
N LEU A 218 1.42 -6.96 13.84
CA LEU A 218 0.48 -7.54 12.87
C LEU A 218 0.88 -8.93 12.40
N LEU A 219 2.09 -9.40 12.74
CA LEU A 219 2.55 -10.76 12.48
C LEU A 219 2.03 -11.77 13.52
N GLU A 220 1.56 -11.31 14.68
CA GLU A 220 0.96 -12.14 15.75
C GLU A 220 -0.33 -12.82 15.28
N HIS A 221 -0.63 -14.02 15.81
CA HIS A 221 -1.87 -14.74 15.51
C HIS A 221 -2.79 -14.91 16.74
N PRO A 222 -4.06 -14.43 16.67
CA PRO A 222 -4.64 -13.58 15.63
C PRO A 222 -4.00 -12.18 15.60
N PRO A 223 -3.98 -11.48 14.46
CA PRO A 223 -3.37 -10.15 14.40
C PRO A 223 -4.22 -9.15 15.19
N PRO A 224 -3.60 -8.18 15.89
CA PRO A 224 -4.32 -7.11 16.56
C PRO A 224 -4.97 -6.18 15.53
N ARG A 225 -5.85 -5.28 16.03
CA ARG A 225 -6.42 -4.20 15.21
C ARG A 225 -5.29 -3.39 14.55
N HIS A 226 -5.44 -3.09 13.26
CA HIS A 226 -4.53 -2.21 12.55
C HIS A 226 -4.71 -0.76 13.02
N PHE A 227 -3.63 -0.11 13.45
CA PHE A 227 -3.59 1.29 13.88
C PHE A 227 -2.61 2.10 13.01
N TYR A 228 -2.76 3.42 13.00
CA TYR A 228 -1.88 4.36 12.29
C TYR A 228 -0.38 4.09 12.52
N ARG A 229 0.01 3.75 13.76
CA ARG A 229 1.40 3.42 14.12
C ARG A 229 1.97 2.24 13.33
N HIS A 230 1.13 1.31 12.89
CA HIS A 230 1.59 0.17 12.11
C HIS A 230 1.99 0.59 10.70
N ASP A 231 1.21 1.45 10.04
CA ASP A 231 1.61 2.02 8.76
C ASP A 231 2.89 2.88 8.88
N LEU A 232 3.06 3.61 10.00
CA LEU A 232 4.32 4.32 10.28
C LEU A 232 5.52 3.37 10.41
N GLU A 233 5.34 2.23 11.11
CA GLU A 233 6.39 1.21 11.22
C GLU A 233 6.72 0.61 9.85
N SER A 234 5.71 0.40 9.00
CA SER A 234 5.89 -0.01 7.62
C SER A 234 6.72 1.00 6.80
N PHE A 235 6.52 2.31 7.00
CA PHE A 235 7.37 3.34 6.37
C PHE A 235 8.85 3.22 6.79
N LEU A 236 9.14 2.91 8.05
CA LEU A 236 10.52 2.64 8.50
C LEU A 236 11.12 1.45 7.74
N TYR A 237 10.38 0.33 7.64
CA TYR A 237 10.86 -0.85 6.92
C TYR A 237 11.07 -0.57 5.43
N VAL A 238 10.16 0.16 4.79
CA VAL A 238 10.32 0.57 3.39
C VAL A 238 11.56 1.43 3.20
N LEU A 239 11.79 2.43 4.06
CA LEU A 239 12.97 3.28 3.98
C LEU A 239 14.27 2.48 4.15
N ALA A 240 14.27 1.52 5.09
CA ALA A 240 15.42 0.64 5.31
C ALA A 240 15.71 -0.21 4.06
N PHE A 241 14.71 -0.84 3.44
CA PHE A 241 14.94 -1.62 2.22
C PHE A 241 15.42 -0.79 1.03
N LEU A 242 14.93 0.46 0.91
CA LEU A 242 15.36 1.35 -0.17
C LEU A 242 16.83 1.74 -0.01
N THR A 243 17.25 2.05 1.22
CA THR A 243 18.51 2.74 1.49
C THR A 243 19.64 1.85 2.04
N CYS A 244 19.31 0.79 2.79
CA CYS A 244 20.28 -0.11 3.40
C CYS A 244 20.87 -1.09 2.38
N ASP A 245 22.15 -1.42 2.54
CA ASP A 245 22.79 -2.51 1.81
C ASP A 245 22.33 -3.85 2.40
N THR A 246 21.34 -4.45 1.72
CA THR A 246 20.79 -5.75 2.13
C THR A 246 21.80 -6.90 1.97
N SER A 247 22.86 -6.69 1.19
CA SER A 247 23.93 -7.67 0.94
C SER A 247 25.12 -7.56 1.90
N ALA A 248 25.12 -6.52 2.76
CA ALA A 248 26.18 -6.30 3.73
C ALA A 248 26.37 -7.53 4.65
N PRO A 249 27.62 -7.88 5.02
CA PRO A 249 27.89 -9.02 5.90
C PRO A 249 27.07 -8.95 7.20
N GLY A 250 26.33 -10.02 7.50
CA GLY A 250 25.49 -10.11 8.70
C GLY A 250 24.12 -9.41 8.59
N SER A 251 23.82 -8.77 7.46
CA SER A 251 22.48 -8.25 7.17
C SER A 251 21.46 -9.38 7.09
N THR A 252 20.33 -9.22 7.79
CA THR A 252 19.16 -10.10 7.63
C THR A 252 18.04 -9.42 6.85
N LEU A 253 18.18 -8.14 6.47
CA LEU A 253 17.09 -7.37 5.90
C LEU A 253 16.59 -7.96 4.58
N GLY A 254 17.51 -8.39 3.70
CA GLY A 254 17.16 -9.00 2.43
C GLY A 254 16.43 -10.34 2.58
N THR A 255 16.69 -11.10 3.65
CA THR A 255 16.10 -12.42 3.84
C THR A 255 14.66 -12.36 4.34
N TRP A 256 14.19 -11.19 4.82
CA TRP A 256 12.83 -11.02 5.33
C TRP A 256 11.74 -11.34 4.31
N ILE A 257 12.06 -11.28 3.02
CA ILE A 257 11.16 -11.66 1.92
C ILE A 257 10.82 -13.15 1.97
N ASP A 258 11.76 -13.98 2.42
CA ASP A 258 11.63 -15.44 2.42
C ASP A 258 11.24 -15.99 3.80
N LEU A 259 11.18 -15.14 4.83
CA LEU A 259 10.87 -15.56 6.19
C LEU A 259 9.36 -15.81 6.37
N GLY A 260 9.05 -16.93 7.02
CA GLY A 260 7.73 -17.15 7.60
C GLY A 260 7.42 -16.12 8.71
N MET A 261 6.13 -15.94 9.02
CA MET A 261 5.66 -14.83 9.87
C MET A 261 6.32 -14.80 11.27
N VAL A 262 6.51 -15.96 11.90
CA VAL A 262 7.13 -16.07 13.23
C VAL A 262 8.60 -15.63 13.18
N ALA A 263 9.37 -16.18 12.23
CA ALA A 263 10.78 -15.82 12.08
C ALA A 263 10.96 -14.33 11.71
N LEU A 264 10.05 -13.78 10.90
CA LEU A 264 10.05 -12.37 10.56
C LEU A 264 9.75 -11.47 11.77
N GLN A 265 8.82 -11.90 12.63
CA GLN A 265 8.49 -11.18 13.86
C GLN A 265 9.71 -11.09 14.79
N ASP A 266 10.43 -12.20 14.97
CA ASP A 266 11.66 -12.25 15.77
C ASP A 266 12.77 -11.39 15.17
N ALA A 267 12.93 -11.42 13.84
CA ALA A 267 13.90 -10.58 13.14
C ALA A 267 13.62 -9.09 13.36
N LYS A 268 12.34 -8.67 13.28
CA LYS A 268 11.91 -7.28 13.54
C LYS A 268 12.14 -6.85 14.97
N SER A 269 11.83 -7.72 15.94
CA SER A 269 12.12 -7.46 17.36
C SER A 269 13.60 -7.14 17.58
N ASN A 270 14.49 -7.96 17.03
CA ASN A 270 15.93 -7.79 17.17
C ASN A 270 16.43 -6.48 16.53
N VAL A 271 15.95 -6.14 15.33
CA VAL A 271 16.34 -4.91 14.63
C VAL A 271 15.89 -3.66 15.39
N LEU A 272 14.65 -3.63 15.89
CA LEU A 272 14.12 -2.47 16.59
C LEU A 272 14.70 -2.26 18.00
N THR A 273 15.35 -3.28 18.60
CA THR A 273 15.74 -3.22 20.03
C THR A 273 17.22 -3.41 20.29
N ILE A 274 17.94 -4.15 19.44
CA ILE A 274 19.32 -4.58 19.72
C ILE A 274 20.26 -4.25 18.56
N LYS A 275 19.91 -4.67 17.34
CA LYS A 275 20.86 -4.71 16.21
C LYS A 275 20.87 -3.46 15.34
N GLY A 276 19.75 -2.72 15.25
CA GLY A 276 19.59 -1.70 14.22
C GLY A 276 19.51 -2.29 12.81
N PHE A 277 19.44 -1.42 11.80
CA PHE A 277 19.49 -1.82 10.39
C PHE A 277 20.94 -1.90 9.87
N PRO A 278 21.19 -2.63 8.77
CA PRO A 278 22.50 -2.64 8.12
C PRO A 278 22.95 -1.24 7.65
N PRO A 279 24.25 -1.07 7.35
CA PRO A 279 24.77 0.16 6.74
C PRO A 279 24.05 0.50 5.43
N GLN A 280 24.04 1.78 5.08
CA GLN A 280 23.42 2.29 3.87
C GLN A 280 24.28 2.01 2.64
N LYS A 281 23.62 1.88 1.49
CA LYS A 281 24.31 1.87 0.19
C LYS A 281 25.07 3.20 0.04
N PRO A 282 26.21 3.24 -0.69
CA PRO A 282 27.00 4.46 -0.84
C PRO A 282 26.20 5.68 -1.34
N ALA A 283 25.23 5.46 -2.25
CA ALA A 283 24.38 6.52 -2.76
C ALA A 283 23.43 7.12 -1.71
N PHE A 284 23.20 6.44 -0.57
CA PHE A 284 22.19 6.79 0.43
C PHE A 284 22.76 6.91 1.85
N GLU A 285 24.07 7.11 2.01
CA GLU A 285 24.73 7.27 3.32
C GLU A 285 24.07 8.34 4.20
N GLY A 286 23.58 9.43 3.60
CA GLY A 286 22.88 10.50 4.33
C GLY A 286 21.57 10.08 5.02
N PHE A 287 21.02 8.90 4.70
CA PHE A 287 19.81 8.38 5.34
C PHE A 287 20.07 7.69 6.69
N ASP A 288 21.33 7.42 7.06
CA ASP A 288 21.66 6.76 8.31
C ASP A 288 21.05 7.48 9.52
N PHE A 289 21.23 8.79 9.56
CA PHE A 289 20.67 9.65 10.61
C PHE A 289 19.14 9.50 10.74
N TRP A 290 18.42 9.41 9.62
CA TRP A 290 16.96 9.28 9.60
C TRP A 290 16.53 7.90 10.09
N ILE A 291 17.19 6.84 9.63
CA ILE A 291 16.92 5.47 10.05
C ILE A 291 17.18 5.31 11.55
N THR A 292 18.33 5.77 12.05
CA THR A 292 18.65 5.70 13.48
C THR A 292 17.62 6.44 14.33
N LEU A 293 17.26 7.67 13.95
CA LEU A 293 16.28 8.47 14.69
C LEU A 293 14.90 7.81 14.69
N LEU A 294 14.44 7.31 13.54
CA LEU A 294 13.16 6.61 13.45
C LEU A 294 13.18 5.34 14.31
N CYS A 295 14.24 4.52 14.23
CA CYS A 295 14.41 3.35 15.10
C CYS A 295 14.24 3.72 16.57
N GLN A 296 14.95 4.74 17.06
CA GLN A 296 14.85 5.20 18.45
C GLN A 296 13.41 5.59 18.83
N LEU A 297 12.72 6.34 17.96
CA LEU A 297 11.32 6.73 18.19
C LEU A 297 10.39 5.51 18.29
N PHE A 298 10.61 4.48 17.47
CA PHE A 298 9.83 3.23 17.56
C PHE A 298 10.19 2.42 18.80
N THR A 299 11.48 2.28 19.15
CA THR A 299 11.92 1.60 20.38
C THR A 299 11.31 2.27 21.62
N ASP A 300 11.33 3.60 21.69
CA ASP A 300 10.74 4.38 22.77
C ASP A 300 9.22 4.23 22.82
N GLY A 301 8.55 4.29 21.66
CA GLY A 301 7.11 4.09 21.57
C GLY A 301 6.69 2.69 22.06
N LEU A 302 7.43 1.66 21.66
CA LEU A 302 7.19 0.28 22.06
C LEU A 302 7.41 0.07 23.56
N SER A 303 8.50 0.61 24.13
CA SER A 303 8.80 0.46 25.56
C SER A 303 7.77 1.16 26.46
N LYS A 304 7.21 2.29 26.02
CA LYS A 304 6.14 3.00 26.74
C LYS A 304 4.81 2.25 26.71
N ARG A 305 4.52 1.51 25.64
CA ARG A 305 3.31 0.67 25.54
C ARG A 305 3.30 -0.45 26.58
N THR A 306 4.42 -1.16 26.75
CA THR A 306 4.55 -2.25 27.73
C THR A 306 4.33 -1.78 29.18
N ARG A 307 4.52 -0.48 29.47
CA ARG A 307 4.25 0.10 30.79
C ARG A 307 2.77 0.39 31.05
N GLN A 308 1.98 0.68 30.02
CA GLN A 308 0.55 1.01 30.15
C GLN A 308 -0.37 -0.23 30.08
N GLU A 309 0.10 -1.34 29.51
CA GLU A 309 -0.61 -2.62 29.43
C GLU A 309 -0.25 -3.60 30.58
N LYS A 310 0.35 -3.14 31.69
CA LYS A 310 0.42 -3.98 32.90
C LYS A 310 -1.00 -4.17 33.44
N PRO A 311 -1.49 -5.41 33.61
CA PRO A 311 -2.80 -5.61 34.20
C PRO A 311 -2.80 -4.99 35.59
N LEU A 312 -3.77 -4.12 35.86
CA LEU A 312 -4.15 -3.79 37.22
C LEU A 312 -4.45 -5.12 37.90
N LEU A 313 -3.55 -5.57 38.77
CA LEU A 313 -3.81 -6.66 39.70
C LEU A 313 -5.13 -6.30 40.38
N GLN A 314 -6.19 -7.06 40.09
CA GLN A 314 -7.43 -6.93 40.83
C GLN A 314 -7.11 -7.34 42.28
N PRO A 315 -7.38 -6.48 43.28
CA PRO A 315 -7.22 -6.88 44.66
C PRO A 315 -8.23 -8.00 44.99
N ALA A 316 -7.75 -8.95 45.79
CA ALA A 316 -8.44 -10.15 46.24
C ALA A 316 -9.75 -9.87 46.98
#